data_AF-A0A660YQ94-F1
#
_entry.id   AF-A0A660YQ94-F1
#
_cell.length_a   1.000
_cell.length_b   1.000
_cell.length_c   1.000
_cell.angle_alpha   90.00
_cell.angle_beta   90.00
_cell.angle_gamma   90.00
#
_symmetry.space_group_name_H-M   'P 1'
#
loop_
_entity.id
_entity.type
_entity.pdbx_description
1 polymer ?
#
loop_
_entity_poly.entity_id
_entity_poly.type
_entity_poly.pdbx_seq_one_letter_code
_entity_poly.pdbx_strand_id
1 'polypeptide(L)'
;MRKAYSSKQMGLNPELHVSYKVPRTVYYLKDHLGSTRVVVDEDGDVVESYDYYPFGLASRTSGGCTVYKFTEKELDNETDFYYFGARYYDPEVGRWLSVDPKAEKYPSSSPYVY
;
A
#
# COMPACT_ATOMS: atom_id res chain seq x y z
N MET A 1 -29.03 4.19 -6.50
CA MET A 1 -29.18 2.74 -6.26
C MET A 1 -27.88 2.05 -6.66
N ARG A 2 -27.26 1.32 -5.72
CA ARG A 2 -25.96 0.64 -5.90
C ARG A 2 -26.10 -0.44 -6.97
N LYS A 3 -25.30 -0.40 -8.05
CA LYS A 3 -25.17 -1.55 -8.95
C LYS A 3 -24.30 -2.59 -8.24
N ALA A 4 -24.95 -3.67 -7.84
CA ALA A 4 -24.29 -4.87 -7.35
C ALA A 4 -23.40 -5.45 -8.46
N TYR A 5 -22.29 -6.06 -8.05
CA TYR A 5 -21.39 -6.86 -8.86
C TYR A 5 -22.15 -7.75 -9.86
N SER A 6 -21.91 -7.58 -11.16
CA SER A 6 -22.44 -8.47 -12.18
C SER A 6 -21.53 -9.70 -12.28
N SER A 7 -21.91 -10.79 -11.62
CA SER A 7 -21.31 -12.10 -11.87
C SER A 7 -21.79 -12.59 -13.23
N LYS A 8 -20.88 -12.59 -14.21
CA LYS A 8 -21.16 -13.21 -15.51
C LYS A 8 -21.08 -14.73 -15.33
N GLN A 9 -22.23 -15.38 -15.18
CA GLN A 9 -22.35 -16.84 -15.20
C GLN A 9 -22.03 -17.33 -16.62
N MET A 10 -20.77 -17.67 -16.88
CA MET A 10 -20.42 -18.47 -18.07
C MET A 10 -20.84 -19.91 -17.76
N GLY A 11 -21.74 -20.45 -18.57
CA GLY A 11 -22.43 -21.72 -18.34
C GLY A 11 -21.50 -22.89 -18.06
N LEU A 12 -21.25 -23.16 -16.78
CA LEU A 12 -20.52 -24.29 -16.27
C LEU A 12 -21.37 -24.95 -15.17
N ASN A 13 -21.29 -26.28 -15.12
CA ASN A 13 -21.97 -27.23 -14.23
C ASN A 13 -22.48 -26.63 -12.89
N PRO A 14 -23.79 -26.77 -12.55
CA PRO A 14 -24.40 -26.14 -11.37
C PRO A 14 -23.84 -26.53 -9.99
N GLU A 15 -22.96 -27.54 -9.90
CA GLU A 15 -22.39 -27.99 -8.62
C GLU A 15 -21.01 -27.39 -8.27
N LEU A 16 -20.39 -26.59 -9.15
CA LEU A 16 -19.10 -25.94 -8.88
C LEU A 16 -19.20 -24.43 -9.13
N HIS A 17 -19.53 -23.66 -8.08
CA HIS A 17 -19.47 -22.21 -8.12
C HIS A 17 -18.01 -21.75 -8.05
N VAL A 18 -17.34 -21.66 -9.20
CA VAL A 18 -15.99 -21.07 -9.30
C VAL A 18 -16.13 -19.56 -9.49
N SER A 19 -15.88 -18.80 -8.43
CA SER A 19 -15.81 -17.34 -8.51
C SER A 19 -14.53 -16.92 -9.25
N TYR A 20 -14.66 -16.52 -10.52
CA TYR A 20 -13.55 -15.95 -11.27
C TYR A 20 -13.39 -14.47 -10.90
N LYS A 21 -12.24 -14.10 -10.32
CA LYS A 21 -11.92 -12.70 -10.05
C LYS A 21 -11.55 -12.05 -11.38
N VAL A 22 -12.45 -11.23 -11.92
CA VAL A 22 -12.17 -10.45 -13.14
C VAL A 22 -11.05 -9.46 -12.81
N PRO A 23 -9.99 -9.35 -13.63
CA PRO A 23 -8.97 -8.33 -13.42
C PRO A 23 -9.62 -6.94 -13.50
N ARG A 24 -9.44 -6.16 -12.44
CA ARG A 24 -9.90 -4.76 -12.38
C ARG A 24 -8.70 -3.86 -12.58
N THR A 25 -8.78 -2.95 -13.53
CA THR A 25 -7.78 -1.90 -13.72
C THR A 25 -8.01 -0.81 -12.67
N VAL A 26 -6.93 -0.39 -12.01
CA VAL A 26 -6.96 0.73 -11.06
C VAL A 26 -5.81 1.68 -11.35
N TYR A 27 -6.00 2.94 -10.99
CA TYR A 27 -5.02 4.01 -11.19
C TYR A 27 -4.63 4.61 -9.84
N TYR A 28 -3.32 4.81 -9.66
CA TYR A 28 -2.73 5.33 -8.43
C TYR A 28 -2.49 6.83 -8.55
N LEU A 29 -3.14 7.62 -7.69
CA LEU A 29 -2.87 9.04 -7.55
C LEU A 29 -1.90 9.24 -6.39
N LYS A 30 -0.70 9.73 -6.71
CA LYS A 30 0.43 9.84 -5.79
C LYS A 30 0.71 11.28 -5.42
N ASP A 31 1.26 11.50 -4.23
CA ASP A 31 1.81 12.80 -3.84
C ASP A 31 3.22 13.03 -4.42
N HIS A 32 3.82 14.19 -4.10
CA HIS A 32 5.14 14.59 -4.59
C HIS A 32 6.29 13.67 -4.16
N LEU A 33 6.11 12.84 -3.12
CA LEU A 33 7.09 11.83 -2.69
C LEU A 33 6.79 10.45 -3.28
N GLY A 34 5.74 10.32 -4.10
CA GLY A 34 5.27 9.06 -4.66
C GLY A 34 4.34 8.28 -3.74
N SER A 35 3.92 8.82 -2.58
CA SER A 35 3.02 8.08 -1.70
C SER A 35 1.62 7.99 -2.31
N THR A 36 1.03 6.80 -2.31
CA THR A 36 -0.33 6.58 -2.82
C THR A 36 -1.36 7.30 -1.95
N ARG A 37 -2.04 8.32 -2.47
CA ARG A 37 -3.09 9.06 -1.73
C ARG A 37 -4.48 8.56 -2.04
N VAL A 38 -4.75 8.27 -3.30
CA VAL A 38 -6.06 7.82 -3.76
C VAL A 38 -5.86 6.75 -4.84
N VAL A 39 -6.70 5.72 -4.82
CA VAL A 39 -6.80 4.73 -5.88
C VAL A 39 -8.19 4.83 -6.48
N VAL A 40 -8.24 4.99 -7.80
CA VAL A 40 -9.49 5.07 -8.57
C VAL A 40 -9.61 3.89 -9.52
N ASP A 41 -10.84 3.47 -9.81
CA ASP A 41 -11.10 2.47 -10.83
C ASP A 41 -11.20 3.07 -12.24
N GLU A 42 -11.57 2.23 -13.22
CA GLU A 42 -11.77 2.63 -14.62
C GLU A 42 -12.92 3.61 -14.87
N ASP A 43 -13.90 3.66 -13.96
CA ASP A 43 -15.02 4.60 -14.01
C ASP A 43 -14.68 5.93 -13.31
N GLY A 44 -13.52 6.01 -12.65
CA GLY A 44 -13.07 7.17 -11.88
C GLY A 44 -13.59 7.20 -10.45
N ASP A 45 -14.24 6.12 -9.98
CA ASP A 45 -14.73 6.02 -8.61
C ASP A 45 -13.55 5.75 -7.66
N VAL A 46 -13.55 6.42 -6.50
CA VAL A 46 -12.54 6.21 -5.45
C VAL A 46 -12.77 4.84 -4.80
N VAL A 47 -11.80 3.95 -4.94
CA VAL A 47 -11.82 2.60 -4.35
C VAL A 47 -10.96 2.50 -3.09
N GLU A 48 -9.91 3.32 -2.98
CA GLU A 48 -9.07 3.42 -1.79
C GLU A 48 -8.60 4.86 -1.57
N SER A 49 -8.39 5.24 -0.30
CA SER A 49 -7.81 6.54 0.06
C SER A 49 -6.90 6.41 1.27
N TYR A 50 -5.78 7.11 1.27
CA TYR A 50 -4.80 7.10 2.36
C TYR A 50 -4.33 8.52 2.68
N ASP A 51 -4.43 8.88 3.95
CA ASP A 51 -3.74 10.02 4.52
C ASP A 51 -2.60 9.55 5.41
N TYR A 52 -1.43 10.17 5.28
CA TYR A 52 -0.24 9.86 6.08
C TYR A 52 0.13 11.01 7.01
N TYR A 53 0.62 10.66 8.21
CA TYR A 53 1.48 11.54 9.00
C TYR A 53 2.84 11.73 8.30
N PRO A 54 3.65 12.74 8.69
CA PRO A 54 4.90 13.07 8.00
C PRO A 54 5.88 11.89 7.85
N PHE A 55 5.89 10.96 8.83
CA PHE A 55 6.77 9.79 8.85
C PHE A 55 6.13 8.52 8.26
N GLY A 56 4.99 8.64 7.58
CA GLY A 56 4.41 7.53 6.81
C GLY A 56 3.40 6.66 7.55
N LEU A 57 3.12 6.97 8.83
CA LEU A 57 2.03 6.31 9.57
C LEU A 57 0.69 6.69 8.93
N ALA A 58 -0.12 5.69 8.58
CA ALA A 58 -1.43 5.93 8.02
C ALA A 58 -2.38 6.51 9.09
N SER A 59 -3.08 7.59 8.76
CA SER A 59 -4.02 8.28 9.64
C SER A 59 -5.47 7.94 9.28
N ARG A 60 -5.92 8.36 8.09
CA ARG A 60 -7.26 8.05 7.58
C ARG A 60 -7.11 7.12 6.38
N THR A 61 -7.74 5.95 6.46
CA THR A 61 -7.70 4.95 5.39
C THR A 61 -9.09 4.49 5.00
N SER A 62 -9.32 4.31 3.71
CA SER A 62 -10.49 3.61 3.19
C SER A 62 -10.06 2.61 2.12
N GLY A 63 -10.75 1.47 2.03
CA GLY A 63 -10.29 0.34 1.22
C GLY A 63 -9.11 -0.38 1.89
N GLY A 64 -8.18 -0.96 1.11
CA GLY A 64 -6.99 -1.58 1.71
C GLY A 64 -6.22 -2.62 0.91
N CYS A 65 -6.51 -2.84 -0.38
CA CYS A 65 -5.83 -3.90 -1.14
C CYS A 65 -4.45 -3.48 -1.66
N THR A 66 -4.16 -2.17 -1.76
CA THR A 66 -2.86 -1.70 -2.23
C THR A 66 -1.77 -1.88 -1.18
N VAL A 67 -0.70 -2.59 -1.55
CA VAL A 67 0.48 -2.81 -0.68
C VAL A 67 1.52 -1.68 -0.79
N TYR A 68 1.67 -1.06 -1.95
CA TYR A 68 2.59 0.07 -2.16
C TYR A 68 1.95 1.39 -1.72
N LYS A 69 2.35 1.87 -0.54
CA LYS A 69 1.70 2.99 0.16
C LYS A 69 2.64 4.20 0.24
N PHE A 70 3.26 4.44 1.40
CA PHE A 70 4.14 5.59 1.63
C PHE A 70 5.42 5.51 0.81
N THR A 71 5.76 6.58 0.07
CA THR A 71 6.99 6.68 -0.75
C THR A 71 7.22 5.48 -1.69
N GLU A 72 6.12 4.92 -2.22
CA GLU A 72 6.10 3.74 -3.08
C GLU A 72 6.69 2.47 -2.45
N LYS A 73 6.76 2.39 -1.12
CA LYS A 73 7.22 1.19 -0.42
C LYS A 73 6.08 0.29 -0.03
N GLU A 74 6.38 -0.99 -0.06
CA GLU A 74 5.47 -2.04 0.37
C GLU A 74 5.31 -1.95 1.88
N LEU A 75 4.06 -1.82 2.33
CA LEU A 75 3.69 -2.01 3.73
C LEU A 75 3.41 -3.50 3.94
N ASP A 76 4.19 -4.12 4.81
CA ASP A 76 3.93 -5.48 5.28
C ASP A 76 2.73 -5.46 6.24
N ASN A 77 1.69 -6.22 5.92
CA ASN A 77 0.44 -6.26 6.67
C ASN A 77 0.52 -7.11 7.95
N GLU A 78 1.59 -7.88 8.14
CA GLU A 78 1.80 -8.68 9.35
C GLU A 78 2.51 -7.87 10.44
N THR A 79 3.32 -6.88 10.03
CA THR A 79 4.20 -6.11 10.92
C THR A 79 3.93 -4.60 10.94
N ASP A 80 3.17 -4.08 9.98
CA ASP A 80 2.96 -2.65 9.74
C ASP A 80 4.26 -1.87 9.46
N PHE A 81 5.30 -2.57 8.98
CA PHE A 81 6.57 -1.97 8.58
C PHE A 81 6.71 -1.84 7.08
N TYR A 82 7.43 -0.80 6.64
CA TYR A 82 7.73 -0.60 5.25
C TYR A 82 9.04 -1.29 4.84
N TYR A 83 9.01 -2.04 3.75
CA TYR A 83 10.22 -2.63 3.17
C TYR A 83 10.86 -1.70 2.13
N PHE A 84 12.09 -1.24 2.40
CA PHE A 84 12.87 -0.36 1.53
C PHE A 84 14.00 -1.10 0.79
N GLY A 85 13.93 -2.42 0.68
CA GLY A 85 14.96 -3.25 0.05
C GLY A 85 16.10 -3.60 1.00
N ALA A 86 16.84 -2.59 1.47
CA ALA A 86 17.99 -2.82 2.37
C ALA A 86 17.59 -2.95 3.84
N ARG A 87 16.48 -2.32 4.24
CA ARG A 87 16.03 -2.21 5.64
C ARG A 87 14.52 -2.16 5.72
N TYR A 88 14.00 -2.56 6.88
CA TYR A 88 12.62 -2.29 7.29
C TYR A 88 12.55 -0.98 8.06
N TYR A 89 11.46 -0.25 7.86
CA TYR A 89 11.19 1.06 8.44
C TYR A 89 9.90 1.02 9.25
N ASP A 90 9.97 1.51 10.49
CA ASP A 90 8.84 1.69 11.38
C ASP A 90 8.26 3.10 11.20
N PRO A 91 7.04 3.23 10.63
CA PRO A 91 6.42 4.52 10.40
C PRO A 91 5.81 5.16 11.66
N GLU A 92 5.53 4.38 12.71
CA GLU A 92 4.99 4.87 13.98
C GLU A 92 6.09 5.60 14.76
N VAL A 93 7.28 5.02 14.82
CA VAL A 93 8.45 5.62 15.48
C VAL A 93 9.20 6.59 14.56
N GLY A 94 9.11 6.39 13.24
CA GLY A 94 9.83 7.18 12.24
C GLY A 94 11.31 6.82 12.13
N ARG A 95 11.66 5.54 12.25
CA ARG A 95 13.07 5.06 12.28
C ARG A 95 13.25 3.72 11.57
N TRP A 96 14.49 3.43 11.18
CA TRP A 96 14.88 2.11 10.66
C TRP A 96 14.95 1.06 11.78
N LEU A 97 14.63 -0.19 11.45
CA LEU A 97 14.74 -1.32 12.38
C LEU A 97 16.16 -1.90 12.48
N SER A 98 17.04 -1.56 11.53
CA SER A 98 18.41 -2.03 11.48
C SER A 98 19.41 -0.90 11.20
N VAL A 99 20.64 -1.12 11.62
CA VAL A 99 21.78 -0.22 11.40
C VAL A 99 21.99 -0.03 9.89
N ASP A 100 22.20 1.21 9.44
CA ASP A 100 22.60 1.49 8.06
C ASP A 100 23.88 0.72 7.69
N PRO A 101 23.90 -0.06 6.60
CA PRO A 101 25.11 -0.72 6.11
C PRO A 101 26.29 0.23 5.82
N LYS A 102 26.02 1.54 5.68
CA LYS A 102 27.02 2.58 5.48
C LYS A 102 27.21 3.48 6.70
N ALA A 103 26.73 3.09 7.89
CA ALA A 103 26.80 3.89 9.10
C ALA A 103 28.24 4.35 9.44
N GLU A 104 29.25 3.50 9.20
CA GLU A 104 30.66 3.83 9.42
C GLU A 104 31.14 5.07 8.64
N LYS A 105 30.50 5.37 7.50
CA LYS A 105 30.81 6.56 6.69
C LYS A 105 30.22 7.85 7.27
N TYR A 106 29.28 7.74 8.20
CA TYR A 106 28.52 8.87 8.77
C TYR A 106 28.49 8.79 10.31
N PRO A 107 29.64 8.88 10.99
CA PRO A 107 29.73 8.67 12.44
C PRO A 107 28.98 9.74 13.27
N SER A 108 28.69 10.91 12.68
CA SER A 108 27.93 11.98 13.32
C SER A 108 26.41 11.79 13.24
N SER A 109 25.93 10.79 12.49
CA SER A 109 24.51 10.52 12.29
C SER A 109 24.10 9.24 13.01
N SER A 110 22.89 9.20 13.56
CA SER A 110 22.37 7.95 14.12
C SER A 110 22.23 6.91 12.99
N PRO A 111 22.67 5.65 13.18
CA PRO A 111 22.52 4.60 12.18
C PRO A 111 21.06 4.22 11.87
N TYR A 112 20.11 4.76 12.65
CA TYR A 112 18.67 4.49 12.55
C TYR A 112 17.86 5.74 12.14
N VAL A 113 18.53 6.81 11.69
CA VAL A 113 17.84 8.03 11.22
C VAL A 113 17.17 7.79 9.87
N TYR A 114 15.91 8.22 9.73
CA TYR A 114 15.20 8.24 8.46
C TYR A 114 15.69 9.38 7.56
#